data_AF-A0A1Q4R2L1-F1
#
_entry.id   AF-A0A1Q4R2L1-F1
#
_cell.length_a   1.000
_cell.length_b   1.000
_cell.length_c   1.000
_cell.angle_alpha   90.00
_cell.angle_beta   90.00
_cell.angle_gamma   90.00
#
_symmetry.space_group_name_H-M   'P 1'
#
loop_
_entity.id
_entity.type
_entity.pdbx_description
1 polymer ?
#
loop_
_entity_poly.entity_id
_entity_poly.type
_entity_poly.pdbx_seq_one_letter_code
_entity_poly.pdbx_strand_id
1 'polypeptide(L)'
;MNDDQLTKSIQSMGMGCFVKYFEAFSDLSKSNQDLVEALMKIEGYTENGSRTRVSRARQIIDKNFAMDALKIIIESKKTEPWIRAKAQYLIEKT
;
A
#
# COMPACT_ATOMS: atom_id res chain seq x y z
N MET A 1 -13.41 -8.12 -2.99
CA MET A 1 -12.13 -8.76 -2.64
C MET A 1 -12.44 -9.58 -1.40
N ASN A 2 -11.87 -10.77 -1.24
CA ASN A 2 -11.99 -11.53 0.01
C ASN A 2 -10.65 -11.49 0.78
N ASP A 3 -10.63 -12.01 1.99
CA ASP A 3 -9.47 -11.92 2.91
C ASP A 3 -8.20 -12.56 2.33
N ASP A 4 -8.35 -13.69 1.63
CA ASP A 4 -7.25 -14.35 0.92
C ASP A 4 -6.69 -13.48 -0.21
N GLN A 5 -7.57 -12.86 -1.00
CA GLN A 5 -7.18 -11.96 -2.08
C GLN A 5 -6.52 -10.69 -1.52
N LEU A 6 -7.00 -10.17 -0.40
CA LEU A 6 -6.44 -9.00 0.27
C LEU A 6 -5.02 -9.30 0.74
N THR A 7 -4.84 -10.40 1.46
CA THR A 7 -3.54 -10.85 1.96
C THR A 7 -2.53 -11.03 0.83
N LYS A 8 -2.92 -11.74 -0.24
CA LYS A 8 -2.07 -11.93 -1.43
C LYS A 8 -1.73 -10.61 -2.11
N SER A 9 -2.69 -9.68 -2.21
CA SER A 9 -2.47 -8.38 -2.85
C SER A 9 -1.48 -7.52 -2.08
N ILE A 10 -1.60 -7.49 -0.75
CA ILE A 10 -0.68 -6.75 0.13
C ILE A 10 0.73 -7.34 0.08
N GLN A 11 0.84 -8.67 0.12
CA GLN A 11 2.13 -9.36 0.03
C GLN A 11 2.82 -9.11 -1.32
N SER A 12 2.09 -9.22 -2.43
CA SER A 12 2.63 -8.99 -3.77
C SER A 12 3.07 -7.54 -4.01
N MET A 13 2.34 -6.58 -3.46
CA MET A 13 2.69 -5.16 -3.55
C MET A 13 3.88 -4.80 -2.64
N GLY A 14 3.98 -5.48 -1.50
CA GLY A 14 4.92 -5.17 -0.42
C GLY A 14 4.24 -4.32 0.65
N MET A 15 4.12 -4.89 1.85
CA MET A 15 3.53 -4.26 3.04
C MET A 15 4.15 -2.89 3.34
N GLY A 16 5.49 -2.82 3.25
CA GLY A 16 6.22 -1.58 3.46
C GLY A 16 5.86 -0.49 2.45
N CYS A 17 5.73 -0.85 1.16
CA CYS A 17 5.35 0.12 0.11
C CYS A 17 3.95 0.67 0.35
N PHE A 18 2.99 -0.19 0.71
CA PHE A 18 1.62 0.24 1.00
C PHE A 18 1.58 1.28 2.12
N VAL A 19 2.26 1.01 3.23
CA VAL A 19 2.27 1.91 4.40
C VAL A 19 3.09 3.18 4.15
N LYS A 20 4.25 3.06 3.50
CA LYS A 20 5.09 4.22 3.18
C LYS A 20 4.32 5.27 2.40
N TYR A 21 3.59 4.84 1.38
CA TYR A 21 2.95 5.71 0.39
C TYR A 21 1.42 5.73 0.48
N PHE A 22 0.84 5.25 1.59
CA PHE A 22 -0.60 5.14 1.79
C PHE A 22 -1.34 6.44 1.46
N GLU A 23 -0.92 7.55 2.05
CA GLU A 23 -1.55 8.87 1.82
C GLU A 23 -1.47 9.29 0.35
N ALA A 24 -0.37 8.99 -0.35
CA ALA A 24 -0.24 9.28 -1.78
C ALA A 24 -1.15 8.39 -2.63
N PHE A 25 -1.34 7.12 -2.25
CA PHE A 25 -2.27 6.22 -2.93
C PHE A 25 -3.73 6.62 -2.71
N SER A 26 -4.06 7.13 -1.52
CA SER A 26 -5.39 7.63 -1.15
C SER A 26 -5.74 9.00 -1.74
N ASP A 27 -4.74 9.72 -2.26
CA ASP A 27 -4.95 11.04 -2.85
C ASP A 27 -5.42 10.95 -4.30
N LEU A 28 -6.70 11.26 -4.52
CA LEU A 28 -7.35 11.23 -5.83
C LEU A 28 -6.87 12.35 -6.76
N SER A 29 -6.22 13.40 -6.25
CA SER A 29 -5.63 14.45 -7.08
C SER A 29 -4.38 13.98 -7.84
N LYS A 30 -3.73 12.91 -7.37
CA LYS A 30 -2.57 12.30 -8.04
C LYS A 30 -3.04 11.32 -9.10
N SER A 31 -2.45 11.37 -10.29
CA SER A 31 -2.75 10.35 -11.29
C SER A 31 -2.01 9.05 -10.99
N ASN A 32 -2.50 7.94 -11.54
CA ASN A 32 -1.77 6.66 -11.46
C ASN A 32 -0.37 6.78 -12.08
N GLN A 33 -0.25 7.57 -13.16
CA GLN A 33 1.00 7.75 -13.87
C GLN A 33 2.03 8.50 -13.01
N ASP A 34 1.61 9.58 -12.35
CA ASP A 34 2.49 10.33 -11.44
C ASP A 34 3.01 9.45 -10.29
N LEU A 35 2.14 8.60 -9.73
CA LEU A 35 2.52 7.66 -8.68
C LEU A 35 3.49 6.59 -9.19
N VAL A 36 3.30 6.11 -10.41
CA VAL A 36 4.20 5.13 -11.05
C VAL A 36 5.58 5.73 -11.26
N GLU A 37 5.64 6.92 -11.85
CA GLU A 37 6.89 7.66 -12.09
C GLU A 37 7.60 7.99 -10.78
N ALA A 38 6.86 8.41 -9.75
CA ALA A 38 7.41 8.66 -8.43
C ALA A 38 8.03 7.39 -7.82
N LEU A 39 7.35 6.23 -7.88
CA LEU A 39 7.91 4.98 -7.36
C LEU A 39 9.14 4.52 -8.14
N MET A 40 9.16 4.69 -9.47
CA MET A 40 10.36 4.41 -10.27
C MET A 40 11.54 5.29 -9.85
N LYS A 41 11.30 6.58 -9.62
CA LYS A 41 12.35 7.55 -9.26
C LYS A 41 12.86 7.39 -7.82
N ILE A 42 11.96 7.14 -6.87
CA ILE A 42 12.28 7.10 -5.43
C ILE A 42 12.83 5.74 -5.02
N GLU A 43 12.17 4.65 -5.45
CA GLU A 43 12.51 3.28 -5.02
C GLU A 43 13.31 2.51 -6.08
N GLY A 44 13.47 3.04 -7.30
CA GLY A 44 14.20 2.36 -8.37
C GLY A 44 13.46 1.16 -8.98
N TYR A 45 12.15 1.05 -8.75
CA TYR A 45 11.35 -0.05 -9.29
C TYR A 45 11.24 0.03 -10.82
N THR A 46 11.06 -1.14 -11.45
CA THR A 46 10.67 -1.20 -12.86
C THR A 46 9.29 -0.60 -13.04
N GLU A 47 9.01 -0.04 -14.23
CA GLU A 47 7.70 0.53 -14.53
C GLU A 47 6.56 -0.45 -14.26
N ASN A 48 6.68 -1.70 -14.74
CA ASN A 48 5.65 -2.72 -14.51
C ASN A 48 5.49 -3.06 -13.01
N GLY A 49 6.60 -3.05 -12.26
CA GLY A 49 6.59 -3.23 -10.80
C GLY A 49 5.91 -2.07 -10.07
N SER A 50 6.10 -0.84 -10.53
CA SER A 50 5.43 0.36 -10.01
C SER A 50 3.94 0.36 -10.35
N ARG A 51 3.58 0.06 -11.59
CA ARG A 51 2.17 -0.05 -12.04
C ARG A 51 1.39 -1.08 -11.21
N THR A 52 1.99 -2.23 -10.96
CA THR A 52 1.40 -3.27 -10.11
C THR A 52 1.12 -2.75 -8.70
N ARG A 53 2.09 -2.07 -8.07
CA ARG A 53 1.91 -1.53 -6.71
C ARG A 53 0.83 -0.47 -6.65
N VAL A 54 0.85 0.50 -7.56
CA VAL A 54 -0.16 1.57 -7.62
C VAL A 54 -1.56 0.99 -7.84
N SER A 55 -1.71 0.10 -8.83
CA SER A 55 -3.00 -0.51 -9.15
C SER A 55 -3.56 -1.32 -7.98
N ARG A 56 -2.72 -2.12 -7.31
CA ARG A 56 -3.15 -2.91 -6.15
C ARG A 56 -3.47 -2.04 -4.94
N ALA A 57 -2.66 -1.02 -4.66
CA ALA A 57 -2.92 -0.09 -3.57
C ALA A 57 -4.28 0.61 -3.73
N ARG A 58 -4.53 1.20 -4.91
CA ARG A 58 -5.81 1.86 -5.20
C ARG A 58 -6.97 0.89 -5.18
N GLN A 59 -6.82 -0.30 -5.75
CA GLN A 59 -7.87 -1.32 -5.69
C GLN A 59 -8.25 -1.70 -4.24
N ILE A 60 -7.29 -1.77 -3.32
CA ILE A 60 -7.55 -2.04 -1.90
C ILE A 60 -8.33 -0.87 -1.26
N ILE A 61 -7.89 0.36 -1.54
CA ILE A 61 -8.49 1.58 -1.00
C ILE A 61 -9.91 1.78 -1.55
N ASP A 62 -10.08 1.73 -2.88
CA ASP A 62 -11.36 1.92 -3.57
C ASP A 62 -12.43 0.90 -3.16
N LYS A 63 -12.01 -0.30 -2.74
CA LYS A 63 -12.90 -1.35 -2.26
C LYS A 63 -13.14 -1.33 -0.75
N ASN A 64 -12.72 -0.27 -0.06
CA ASN A 64 -12.83 -0.09 1.39
C ASN A 64 -12.11 -1.17 2.24
N PHE A 65 -11.07 -1.80 1.70
CA PHE A 65 -10.25 -2.79 2.43
C PHE A 65 -8.99 -2.17 3.08
N ALA A 66 -8.86 -0.84 3.05
CA ALA A 66 -7.69 -0.14 3.58
C ALA A 66 -7.44 -0.44 5.07
N MET A 67 -8.49 -0.40 5.91
CA MET A 67 -8.35 -0.69 7.34
C MET A 67 -7.91 -2.13 7.60
N ASP A 68 -8.52 -3.10 6.91
CA ASP A 68 -8.19 -4.51 7.06
C ASP A 68 -6.76 -4.79 6.59
N ALA A 69 -6.33 -4.11 5.52
CA ALA A 69 -4.95 -4.15 5.07
C ALA A 69 -3.96 -3.66 6.13
N LEU A 70 -4.26 -2.53 6.77
CA LEU A 70 -3.40 -1.98 7.83
C LEU A 70 -3.34 -2.91 9.05
N LYS A 71 -4.45 -3.52 9.46
CA LYS A 71 -4.49 -4.52 10.54
C LYS A 71 -3.60 -5.73 10.25
N ILE A 72 -3.71 -6.30 9.05
CA ILE A 72 -2.84 -7.41 8.61
C ILE A 72 -1.36 -7.02 8.70
N ILE A 73 -1.02 -5.79 8.35
CA ILE A 73 0.37 -5.30 8.39
C ILE A 73 0.87 -5.13 9.82
N ILE A 74 0.04 -4.59 10.73
CA ILE A 74 0.36 -4.45 12.16
C ILE A 74 0.69 -5.80 12.79
N GLU A 75 -0.08 -6.84 12.45
CA GLU A 75 0.12 -8.20 12.97
C GLU A 75 1.30 -8.95 12.32
N SER A 76 1.79 -8.48 11.17
CA SER A 76 2.85 -9.14 10.41
C SER A 76 4.21 -9.03 11.10
N LYS A 77 4.65 -10.12 11.74
CA LYS A 77 5.99 -10.24 12.37
C LYS A 77 7.17 -10.11 11.39
N LYS A 78 6.92 -10.30 10.09
CA LYS A 78 7.94 -10.18 9.03
C LYS A 78 8.18 -8.73 8.60
N THR A 79 7.38 -7.80 9.10
CA THR A 79 7.43 -6.39 8.73
C THR A 79 8.25 -5.59 9.73
N GLU A 80 9.01 -4.62 9.23
CA GLU A 80 9.85 -3.76 10.07
C GLU A 80 9.02 -3.03 11.15
N PRO A 81 9.53 -2.87 12.38
CA PRO A 81 8.77 -2.26 13.48
C PRO A 81 8.19 -0.89 13.16
N TRP A 82 8.93 -0.03 12.45
CA TRP A 82 8.47 1.31 12.09
C TRP A 82 7.32 1.29 11.06
N ILE A 83 7.28 0.30 10.17
CA ILE A 83 6.14 0.11 9.25
C ILE A 83 4.89 -0.25 10.04
N ARG A 84 5.00 -1.15 11.03
CA ARG A 84 3.86 -1.50 11.90
C ARG A 84 3.37 -0.30 12.71
N ALA A 85 4.29 0.49 13.26
CA ALA A 85 3.96 1.72 13.98
C ALA A 85 3.27 2.75 13.07
N LYS A 86 3.77 2.93 11.83
CA LYS A 86 3.12 3.82 10.86
C LYS A 86 1.73 3.30 10.45
N ALA A 87 1.56 1.99 10.29
CA ALA A 87 0.26 1.41 9.99
C ALA A 87 -0.76 1.65 11.12
N GLN A 88 -0.33 1.52 12.37
CA GLN A 88 -1.16 1.86 13.54
C GLN A 88 -1.58 3.33 13.53
N TYR A 89 -0.64 4.25 13.30
CA TYR A 89 -0.92 5.68 13.18
C TYR A 89 -1.93 6.00 12.06
N LEU A 90 -1.84 5.31 10.91
CA LEU A 90 -2.78 5.50 9.81
C LEU A 90 -4.21 5.08 10.15
N ILE A 91 -4.40 4.02 10.95
CA ILE A 91 -5.73 3.62 11.42
C ILE A 91 -6.34 4.69 12.32
N GLU A 92 -5.55 5.31 13.18
CA GLU A 92 -6.05 6.33 14.11
C GLU A 92 -6.43 7.65 13.42
N LYS A 93 -5.94 7.88 12.20
CA LYS A 93 -6.16 9.10 11.41
C LYS A 93 -7.26 8.93 10.34
N THR A 94 -7.63 7.70 9.99
CA THR A 94 -8.60 7.38 8.93
C THR A 94 -9.99 7.18 9.54
#